data_AF-A0A349TX25-F1
#
_entry.id   AF-A0A349TX25-F1
#
_cell.length_a   1.000
_cell.length_b   1.000
_cell.length_c   1.000
_cell.angle_alpha   90.00
_cell.angle_beta   90.00
_cell.angle_gamma   90.00
#
_symmetry.space_group_name_H-M   'P 1'
#
loop_
_entity.id
_entity.type
_entity.pdbx_description
1 polymer ?
#
loop_
_entity_poly.entity_id
_entity_poly.type
_entity_poly.pdbx_seq_one_letter_code
_entity_poly.pdbx_strand_id
1 'polypeptide(L)'
;MSNLIVTVIAIALVGIMTLAAVYYGGSAWMQSQSQADAGTISNEAMQIEGAVSVFHGEIGRYPSDVSELVERDYLSSGSEMQGWMFTQEAALALIGTDLRAQKACLEARKKQGLDAEANCEGVMEAGCAPSTTEAPSNCNPHCLRTCYIPGGAAPRSVINPQMDPHDVCCINNAEIEMVDPVFLP
;
A
#
# COMPACT_ATOMS: atom_id res chain seq x y z
N MET A 1 -41.24 32.14 -27.56
CA MET A 1 -39.83 32.60 -27.62
C MET A 1 -39.16 32.69 -26.23
N SER A 2 -39.88 32.74 -25.10
CA SER A 2 -39.24 32.68 -23.76
C SER A 2 -38.65 31.31 -23.39
N ASN A 3 -39.13 30.23 -24.02
CA ASN A 3 -38.69 28.87 -23.69
C ASN A 3 -37.21 28.60 -24.04
N LEU A 4 -36.68 29.25 -25.08
CA LEU A 4 -35.32 28.98 -25.57
C LEU A 4 -34.25 29.50 -24.59
N ILE A 5 -34.49 30.66 -23.98
CA ILE A 5 -33.60 31.24 -22.97
C ILE A 5 -33.57 30.36 -21.71
N VAL A 6 -34.73 29.90 -21.24
CA VAL A 6 -34.82 29.03 -20.06
C VAL A 6 -34.12 27.69 -20.31
N THR A 7 -34.27 27.08 -21.50
CA THR A 7 -33.58 25.83 -21.83
C THR A 7 -32.06 25.99 -21.90
N VAL A 8 -31.56 27.11 -22.45
CA VAL A 8 -30.11 27.35 -22.52
C VAL A 8 -29.51 27.55 -21.13
N ILE A 9 -30.19 28.29 -20.25
CA ILE A 9 -29.76 28.49 -18.87
C ILE A 9 -29.80 27.15 -18.09
N ALA A 10 -30.82 26.33 -18.29
CA ALA A 10 -30.91 25.01 -17.65
C ALA A 10 -29.75 24.09 -18.03
N ILE A 11 -29.40 24.02 -19.32
CA ILE A 11 -28.26 23.23 -19.80
C ILE A 11 -26.94 23.77 -19.21
N ALA A 12 -26.77 25.09 -19.15
CA ALA A 12 -25.60 25.70 -18.54
C ALA A 12 -25.45 25.35 -17.06
N LEU A 13 -26.55 25.38 -16.29
CA LEU A 13 -26.54 25.03 -14.86
C LEU A 13 -26.22 23.55 -14.61
N VAL A 14 -26.78 22.64 -15.43
CA VAL A 14 -26.45 21.21 -15.36
C VAL A 14 -24.97 20.98 -15.70
N GLY A 15 -24.44 21.69 -16.70
CA GLY A 15 -23.02 21.64 -17.05
C GLY A 15 -22.12 22.06 -15.87
N ILE A 16 -22.43 23.17 -15.22
CA ILE A 16 -21.68 23.66 -14.05
C ILE A 16 -21.74 22.66 -12.89
N MET A 17 -22.92 22.11 -12.59
CA MET A 17 -23.07 21.10 -11.52
C MET A 17 -22.30 19.82 -11.83
N THR A 18 -22.29 19.38 -13.08
CA THR A 18 -21.55 18.18 -13.49
C THR A 18 -20.06 18.39 -13.36
N LEU A 19 -19.54 19.55 -13.78
CA LEU A 19 -18.13 19.91 -13.62
C LEU A 19 -17.73 19.97 -12.13
N ALA A 20 -18.58 20.57 -11.29
CA ALA A 20 -18.36 20.58 -9.84
C ALA A 20 -18.36 19.17 -9.26
N ALA A 21 -19.29 18.31 -9.67
CA ALA A 21 -19.36 16.91 -9.22
C ALA A 21 -18.15 16.09 -9.65
N VAL A 22 -17.62 16.29 -10.86
CA VAL A 22 -16.39 15.60 -11.30
C VAL A 22 -15.18 16.10 -10.54
N TYR A 23 -15.05 17.43 -10.37
CA TYR A 23 -13.90 18.03 -9.71
C TYR A 23 -13.82 17.69 -8.22
N TYR A 24 -14.94 17.80 -7.49
CA TYR A 24 -14.99 17.51 -6.05
C TYR A 24 -15.30 16.04 -5.73
N GLY A 25 -16.02 15.34 -6.60
CA GLY A 25 -16.37 13.93 -6.40
C GLY A 25 -15.21 12.98 -6.71
N GLY A 26 -14.29 13.35 -7.60
CA GLY A 26 -13.15 12.51 -7.98
C GLY A 26 -12.22 12.20 -6.81
N SER A 27 -11.88 13.19 -5.97
CA SER A 27 -11.03 12.99 -4.79
C SER A 27 -11.72 12.16 -3.70
N ALA A 28 -13.01 12.43 -3.45
CA ALA A 28 -13.80 11.65 -2.48
C ALA A 28 -13.98 10.19 -2.92
N TRP A 29 -14.17 9.94 -4.22
CA TRP A 29 -14.23 8.59 -4.78
C TRP A 29 -12.90 7.87 -4.65
N MET A 30 -11.79 8.52 -5.02
CA MET A 30 -10.45 7.96 -4.88
C MET A 30 -10.16 7.56 -3.43
N GLN A 31 -10.52 8.42 -2.48
CA GLN A 31 -10.33 8.15 -1.05
C GLN A 31 -11.22 7.01 -0.54
N SER A 32 -12.46 6.93 -1.01
CA SER A 32 -13.35 5.83 -0.64
C SER A 32 -12.84 4.50 -1.21
N GLN A 33 -12.30 4.53 -2.42
CA GLN A 33 -11.71 3.37 -3.07
C GLN A 33 -10.43 2.92 -2.37
N SER A 34 -9.52 3.83 -2.00
CA SER A 34 -8.30 3.48 -1.25
C SER A 34 -8.63 2.87 0.11
N GLN A 35 -9.68 3.36 0.79
CA GLN A 35 -10.14 2.77 2.06
C GLN A 35 -10.72 1.37 1.90
N ALA A 36 -11.42 1.10 0.80
CA ALA A 36 -11.94 -0.22 0.47
C ALA A 36 -10.79 -1.19 0.16
N ASP A 37 -9.86 -0.76 -0.69
CA ASP A 37 -8.67 -1.53 -1.05
C ASP A 37 -7.78 -1.81 0.18
N ALA A 38 -7.65 -0.84 1.10
CA ALA A 38 -6.98 -1.01 2.39
C ALA A 38 -7.64 -2.10 3.26
N GLY A 39 -8.98 -2.18 3.22
CA GLY A 39 -9.74 -3.24 3.87
C GLY A 39 -9.45 -4.60 3.26
N THR A 40 -9.36 -4.68 1.93
CA THR A 40 -8.95 -5.89 1.21
C THR A 40 -7.55 -6.34 1.65
N ILE A 41 -6.55 -5.46 1.59
CA ILE A 41 -5.18 -5.76 2.03
C ILE A 41 -5.15 -6.29 3.47
N SER A 42 -5.91 -5.65 4.37
CA SER A 42 -5.97 -6.08 5.78
C SER A 42 -6.60 -7.46 5.94
N ASN A 43 -7.66 -7.75 5.19
CA ASN A 43 -8.33 -9.05 5.22
C ASN A 43 -7.46 -10.16 4.60
N GLU A 44 -6.72 -9.84 3.54
CA GLU A 44 -5.76 -10.76 2.94
C GLU A 44 -4.60 -11.03 3.91
N ALA A 45 -4.05 -10.00 4.54
CA ALA A 45 -2.98 -10.12 5.53
C ALA A 45 -3.34 -11.14 6.61
N MET A 46 -4.54 -11.02 7.20
CA MET A 46 -5.00 -11.93 8.25
C MET A 46 -5.15 -13.38 7.77
N GLN A 47 -5.67 -13.58 6.55
CA GLN A 47 -5.81 -14.92 5.97
C GLN A 47 -4.45 -15.56 5.68
N ILE A 48 -3.55 -14.76 5.10
CA ILE A 48 -2.21 -15.19 4.74
C ILE A 48 -1.37 -15.46 5.98
N GLU A 49 -1.39 -14.60 6.99
CA GLU A 49 -0.69 -14.80 8.26
C GLU A 49 -1.14 -16.10 8.94
N GLY A 50 -2.45 -16.35 8.99
CA GLY A 50 -3.01 -17.60 9.49
C GLY A 50 -2.53 -18.81 8.71
N ALA A 51 -2.62 -18.79 7.38
CA ALA A 51 -2.18 -19.89 6.52
C ALA A 51 -0.68 -20.15 6.64
N VAL A 52 0.14 -19.10 6.66
CA VAL A 52 1.60 -19.17 6.84
C VAL A 52 1.96 -19.75 8.21
N SER A 53 1.25 -19.35 9.26
CA SER A 53 1.51 -19.85 10.62
C SER A 53 1.31 -21.37 10.70
N VAL A 54 0.20 -21.87 10.14
CA VAL A 54 -0.08 -23.32 10.09
C VAL A 54 0.93 -24.03 9.20
N PHE A 55 1.20 -23.50 8.00
CA PHE A 55 2.19 -24.04 7.06
C PHE A 55 3.58 -24.18 7.71
N HIS A 56 4.03 -23.12 8.38
CA HIS A 56 5.33 -23.09 9.05
C HIS A 56 5.37 -24.08 10.23
N GLY A 57 4.29 -24.20 10.98
CA GLY A 57 4.16 -25.18 12.07
C GLY A 57 4.28 -26.63 11.60
N GLU A 58 3.78 -26.96 10.41
CA GLU A 58 3.78 -28.32 9.88
C GLU A 58 5.03 -28.66 9.07
N ILE A 59 5.51 -27.72 8.24
CA ILE A 59 6.59 -27.97 7.27
C ILE A 59 7.95 -27.49 7.81
N GLY A 60 7.97 -26.56 8.76
CA GLY A 60 9.20 -26.02 9.35
C GLY A 60 9.95 -25.04 8.45
N ARG A 61 9.28 -24.47 7.45
CA ARG A 61 9.75 -23.35 6.62
C ARG A 61 8.59 -22.45 6.23
N TYR A 62 8.89 -21.26 5.74
CA TYR A 62 7.88 -20.36 5.13
C TYR A 62 7.55 -20.80 3.69
N PRO A 63 6.35 -20.49 3.19
CA PRO A 63 5.98 -20.76 1.80
C PRO A 63 6.81 -19.91 0.83
N SER A 64 7.01 -20.37 -0.41
CA SER A 64 7.71 -19.56 -1.43
C SER A 64 6.86 -18.40 -1.95
N ASP A 65 5.56 -18.64 -2.07
CA ASP A 65 4.57 -17.75 -2.65
C ASP A 65 3.15 -18.22 -2.25
N VAL A 66 2.14 -17.43 -2.60
CA VAL A 66 0.74 -17.70 -2.24
C VAL A 66 0.22 -18.98 -2.93
N SER A 67 0.73 -19.31 -4.11
CA SER A 67 0.29 -20.50 -4.86
C SER A 67 0.63 -21.77 -4.09
N GLU A 68 1.77 -21.82 -3.40
CA GLU A 68 2.13 -22.97 -2.56
C GLU A 68 1.11 -23.18 -1.42
N LEU A 69 0.59 -22.11 -0.83
CA LEU A 69 -0.45 -22.20 0.20
C LEU A 69 -1.77 -22.74 -0.37
N VAL A 70 -2.09 -22.44 -1.63
CA VAL A 70 -3.28 -22.96 -2.31
C VAL A 70 -3.08 -24.42 -2.72
N GLU A 71 -1.94 -24.76 -3.33
CA GLU A 71 -1.62 -26.11 -3.80
C GLU A 71 -1.59 -27.16 -2.69
N ARG A 72 -1.32 -26.72 -1.45
CA ARG A 72 -1.26 -27.57 -0.26
C ARG A 72 -2.49 -27.40 0.66
N ASP A 73 -3.57 -26.80 0.17
CA ASP A 73 -4.85 -26.67 0.87
C ASP A 73 -4.81 -25.82 2.17
N TYR A 74 -3.82 -24.94 2.35
CA TYR A 74 -3.81 -23.95 3.45
C TYR A 74 -4.66 -22.71 3.12
N LEU A 75 -4.86 -22.41 1.83
CA LEU A 75 -5.79 -21.40 1.34
C LEU A 75 -6.74 -22.00 0.29
N SER A 76 -8.01 -21.63 0.32
CA SER A 76 -9.00 -22.11 -0.66
C SER A 76 -8.85 -21.46 -2.04
N SER A 77 -8.25 -20.27 -2.11
CA SER A 77 -8.01 -19.51 -3.34
C SER A 77 -6.97 -18.43 -3.09
N GLY A 78 -6.16 -18.12 -4.11
CA GLY A 78 -5.11 -17.08 -4.01
C GLY A 78 -4.96 -16.21 -5.26
N SER A 79 -5.86 -16.32 -6.25
CA SER A 79 -5.75 -15.57 -7.52
C SER A 79 -5.83 -14.06 -7.35
N GLU A 80 -6.54 -13.60 -6.31
CA GLU A 80 -6.69 -12.19 -5.94
C GLU A 80 -5.55 -11.70 -5.04
N MET A 81 -4.89 -12.61 -4.32
CA MET A 81 -3.81 -12.32 -3.36
C MET A 81 -2.44 -12.28 -4.06
N GLN A 82 -2.35 -11.62 -5.22
CA GLN A 82 -1.08 -11.46 -5.92
C GLN A 82 -0.28 -10.29 -5.36
N GLY A 83 1.05 -10.39 -5.40
CA GLY A 83 1.94 -9.36 -4.87
C GLY A 83 2.32 -9.53 -3.40
N TRP A 84 2.03 -10.67 -2.78
CA TRP A 84 2.54 -11.00 -1.45
C TRP A 84 3.93 -11.65 -1.53
N MET A 85 4.83 -11.18 -0.68
CA MET A 85 6.15 -11.75 -0.46
C MET A 85 6.20 -12.44 0.90
N PHE A 86 6.82 -13.62 0.93
CA PHE A 86 7.12 -14.34 2.15
C PHE A 86 8.61 -14.30 2.42
N THR A 87 8.97 -13.96 3.64
CA THR A 87 10.34 -14.05 4.15
C THR A 87 10.38 -15.01 5.33
N GLN A 88 11.54 -15.14 5.97
CA GLN A 88 11.68 -15.95 7.18
C GLN A 88 11.02 -15.31 8.42
N GLU A 89 10.56 -14.06 8.31
CA GLU A 89 10.11 -13.28 9.47
C GLU A 89 8.73 -12.65 9.26
N ALA A 90 8.28 -12.44 8.02
CA ALA A 90 6.98 -11.83 7.74
C ALA A 90 6.41 -12.19 6.37
N ALA A 91 5.10 -11.94 6.23
CA ALA A 91 4.40 -11.85 4.96
C ALA A 91 4.11 -10.37 4.65
N LEU A 92 4.56 -9.87 3.50
CA LEU A 92 4.50 -8.46 3.13
C LEU A 92 3.78 -8.27 1.80
N ALA A 93 2.88 -7.30 1.74
CA ALA A 93 2.30 -6.83 0.48
C ALA A 93 3.33 -5.95 -0.26
N LEU A 94 3.78 -6.42 -1.42
CA LEU A 94 4.65 -5.69 -2.34
C LEU A 94 3.81 -4.69 -3.13
N ILE A 95 4.04 -3.41 -2.88
CA ILE A 95 3.35 -2.35 -3.61
C ILE A 95 4.31 -1.82 -4.67
N GLY A 96 3.86 -1.85 -5.92
CA GLY A 96 4.59 -1.27 -7.05
C GLY A 96 4.51 0.26 -7.10
N THR A 97 4.64 0.78 -8.31
CA THR A 97 4.58 2.22 -8.60
C THR A 97 3.17 2.80 -8.73
N ASP A 98 2.13 1.98 -8.60
CA ASP A 98 0.73 2.42 -8.71
C ASP A 98 0.31 3.27 -7.50
N LEU A 99 -0.06 4.53 -7.77
CA LEU A 99 -0.44 5.49 -6.72
C LEU A 99 -1.66 5.05 -5.91
N ARG A 100 -2.60 4.32 -6.53
CA ARG A 100 -3.80 3.84 -5.84
C ARG A 100 -3.43 2.73 -4.85
N ALA A 101 -2.61 1.76 -5.26
CA ALA A 101 -2.08 0.71 -4.39
C ALA A 101 -1.25 1.29 -3.24
N GLN A 102 -0.44 2.32 -3.53
CA GLN A 102 0.31 3.07 -2.52
C GLN A 102 -0.61 3.75 -1.49
N LYS A 103 -1.66 4.44 -1.93
CA LYS A 103 -2.66 5.06 -1.03
C LYS A 103 -3.42 4.02 -0.22
N ALA A 104 -3.82 2.90 -0.83
CA ALA A 104 -4.48 1.81 -0.13
C ALA A 104 -3.59 1.24 0.99
N CYS A 105 -2.30 1.10 0.73
CA CYS A 105 -1.35 0.69 1.74
C CYS A 105 -1.21 1.69 2.89
N LEU A 106 -1.04 2.98 2.59
CA LEU A 106 -0.95 4.02 3.62
C LEU A 106 -2.20 4.01 4.52
N GLU A 107 -3.38 3.85 3.93
CA GLU A 107 -4.64 3.72 4.67
C GLU A 107 -4.69 2.44 5.53
N ALA A 108 -4.16 1.31 5.03
CA ALA A 108 -4.08 0.07 5.80
C ALA A 108 -3.14 0.22 7.01
N ARG A 109 -1.95 0.78 6.78
CA ARG A 109 -0.98 1.12 7.82
C ARG A 109 -1.55 2.06 8.88
N LYS A 110 -2.26 3.10 8.45
CA LYS A 110 -2.94 4.05 9.35
C LYS A 110 -3.93 3.35 10.29
N LYS A 111 -4.70 2.37 9.78
CA LYS A 111 -5.59 1.54 10.60
C LYS A 111 -4.85 0.66 11.62
N GLN A 112 -3.59 0.32 11.34
CA GLN A 112 -2.70 -0.43 12.24
C GLN A 112 -1.92 0.49 13.20
N GLY A 113 -2.11 1.81 13.13
CA GLY A 113 -1.38 2.80 13.95
C GLY A 113 -0.03 3.23 13.36
N LEU A 114 0.31 2.76 12.15
CA LEU A 114 1.52 3.10 11.41
C LEU A 114 1.27 4.30 10.47
N ASP A 115 0.73 5.40 11.00
CA ASP A 115 0.33 6.58 10.22
C ASP A 115 1.56 7.34 9.71
N ALA A 116 1.99 7.02 8.48
CA ALA A 116 3.15 7.67 7.87
C ALA A 116 2.90 9.15 7.56
N GLU A 117 1.67 9.56 7.26
CA GLU A 117 1.37 10.98 6.99
C GLU A 117 1.59 11.83 8.25
N ALA A 118 1.08 11.37 9.39
CA ALA A 118 1.21 12.08 10.66
C ALA A 118 2.64 12.05 11.23
N ASN A 119 3.38 10.96 10.98
CA ASN A 119 4.68 10.72 11.60
C ASN A 119 5.87 11.06 10.72
N CYS A 120 5.63 11.33 9.42
CA CYS A 120 6.67 11.52 8.42
C CYS A 120 6.47 12.80 7.60
N GLU A 121 5.72 13.77 8.12
CA GLU A 121 5.67 15.11 7.57
C GLU A 121 7.04 15.81 7.78
N GLY A 122 7.68 16.29 6.70
CA GLY A 122 8.95 17.05 6.76
C GLY A 122 10.25 16.24 6.80
N VAL A 123 10.21 14.90 6.76
CA VAL A 123 11.41 14.05 6.93
C VAL A 123 12.28 13.87 5.67
N MET A 124 11.86 14.34 4.50
CA MET A 124 12.77 14.42 3.34
C MET A 124 14.00 15.29 3.66
N GLU A 125 13.80 16.39 4.39
CA GLU A 125 14.90 17.28 4.82
C GLU A 125 15.83 16.60 5.84
N ALA A 126 15.32 15.61 6.57
CA ALA A 126 16.07 14.82 7.54
C ALA A 126 16.72 13.55 6.94
N GLY A 127 16.55 13.28 5.64
CA GLY A 127 17.14 12.11 4.97
C GLY A 127 16.42 10.78 5.24
N CYS A 128 15.21 10.80 5.80
CA CYS A 128 14.42 9.59 6.06
C CYS A 128 13.58 9.16 4.84
N ALA A 129 14.06 9.40 3.62
CA ALA A 129 13.39 8.92 2.42
C ALA A 129 13.31 7.38 2.43
N PRO A 130 12.29 6.76 1.81
CA PRO A 130 12.17 5.30 1.73
C PRO A 130 13.35 4.64 0.98
N SER A 131 14.13 5.44 0.25
CA SER A 131 15.28 5.01 -0.57
C SER A 131 16.61 4.90 0.16
N THR A 132 16.71 5.25 1.44
CA THR A 132 17.98 5.16 2.19
C THR A 132 18.01 3.92 3.08
N THR A 133 19.11 3.17 3.01
CA THR A 133 19.40 2.01 3.86
C THR A 133 19.73 2.40 5.30
N GLU A 134 20.06 3.67 5.48
CA GLU A 134 20.38 4.30 6.75
C GLU A 134 19.33 5.39 6.96
N ALA A 135 18.21 5.03 7.57
CA ALA A 135 17.39 6.01 8.21
C ALA A 135 18.24 6.58 9.37
N PRO A 136 18.61 7.88 9.38
CA PRO A 136 19.34 8.44 10.52
C PRO A 136 18.58 8.19 11.83
N SER A 137 19.29 8.19 12.96
CA SER A 137 18.74 7.76 14.27
C SER A 137 17.54 8.57 14.78
N ASN A 138 17.16 9.64 14.08
CA ASN A 138 16.00 10.48 14.32
C ASN A 138 14.77 10.12 13.46
N CYS A 139 14.85 9.11 12.59
CA CYS A 139 13.73 8.73 11.75
C CYS A 139 12.70 7.90 12.51
N ASN A 140 11.42 8.25 12.33
CA ASN A 140 10.32 7.52 12.93
C ASN A 140 10.19 6.13 12.26
N PRO A 141 10.11 5.03 13.05
CA PRO A 141 9.90 3.68 12.51
C PRO A 141 8.53 3.52 11.82
N HIS A 142 7.56 4.39 12.11
CA HIS A 142 6.24 4.38 11.47
C HIS A 142 6.24 4.92 10.03
N CYS A 143 7.38 5.41 9.53
CA CYS A 143 7.49 5.82 8.14
C CYS A 143 7.46 4.66 7.16
N LEU A 144 6.91 4.92 5.97
CA LEU A 144 6.91 3.96 4.88
C LEU A 144 8.36 3.68 4.45
N ARG A 145 8.70 2.40 4.34
CA ARG A 145 10.03 1.94 3.95
C ARG A 145 9.94 1.00 2.75
N THR A 146 11.06 0.86 2.08
CA THR A 146 11.24 -0.13 1.02
C THR A 146 11.41 -1.52 1.61
N CYS A 147 10.89 -2.53 0.90
CA CYS A 147 10.94 -3.92 1.35
C CYS A 147 12.37 -4.44 1.50
N TYR A 148 13.28 -3.98 0.62
CA TYR A 148 14.69 -4.39 0.61
C TYR A 148 15.62 -3.21 0.88
N ILE A 149 16.85 -3.52 1.27
CA ILE A 149 17.96 -2.57 1.42
C ILE A 149 18.39 -2.08 0.01
N PRO A 150 18.09 -0.82 -0.40
CA PRO A 150 18.50 -0.31 -1.72
C PRO A 150 20.03 -0.27 -1.87
N GLY A 151 20.55 -0.84 -2.96
CA GLY A 151 22.00 -0.88 -3.23
C GLY A 151 22.80 -1.89 -2.40
N GLY A 152 22.15 -2.65 -1.50
CA GLY A 152 22.78 -3.74 -0.77
C GLY A 152 22.90 -5.02 -1.60
N ALA A 153 23.97 -5.78 -1.41
CA ALA A 153 24.11 -7.15 -1.93
C ALA A 153 23.26 -8.18 -1.15
N ALA A 154 22.39 -7.72 -0.24
CA ALA A 154 21.54 -8.59 0.55
C ALA A 154 20.55 -9.32 -0.38
N PRO A 155 20.39 -10.64 -0.25
CA PRO A 155 19.39 -11.36 -1.01
C PRO A 155 18.01 -10.80 -0.68
N ARG A 156 17.09 -10.75 -1.67
CA ARG A 156 15.68 -10.32 -1.53
C ARG A 156 14.86 -11.19 -0.55
N SER A 157 15.52 -12.04 0.21
CA SER A 157 14.97 -12.85 1.30
C SER A 157 15.09 -12.17 2.67
N VAL A 158 15.84 -11.06 2.79
CA VAL A 158 16.02 -10.32 4.05
C VAL A 158 15.19 -9.05 4.00
N ILE A 159 14.25 -8.90 4.94
CA ILE A 159 13.44 -7.69 5.11
C ILE A 159 14.35 -6.55 5.55
N ASN A 160 14.02 -5.33 5.12
CA ASN A 160 14.61 -4.13 5.67
C ASN A 160 14.47 -4.10 7.21
N PRO A 161 15.56 -4.20 8.00
CA PRO A 161 15.48 -4.30 9.45
C PRO A 161 14.96 -3.02 10.14
N GLN A 162 14.78 -1.94 9.38
CA GLN A 162 14.18 -0.68 9.84
C GLN A 162 12.66 -0.65 9.66
N MET A 163 12.06 -1.67 9.04
CA MET A 163 10.61 -1.82 9.00
C MET A 163 10.06 -2.25 10.35
N ASP A 164 8.87 -1.77 10.67
CA ASP A 164 8.11 -2.32 11.78
C ASP A 164 7.72 -3.78 11.46
N PRO A 165 7.95 -4.77 12.34
CA PRO A 165 7.61 -6.16 12.08
C PRO A 165 6.11 -6.41 11.83
N HIS A 166 5.24 -5.51 12.28
CA HIS A 166 3.79 -5.58 12.07
C HIS A 166 3.33 -4.84 10.81
N ASP A 167 4.25 -4.23 10.08
CA ASP A 167 3.97 -3.51 8.86
C ASP A 167 3.71 -4.48 7.72
N VAL A 168 2.45 -4.61 7.33
CA VAL A 168 2.02 -5.53 6.27
C VAL A 168 2.44 -5.06 4.86
N CYS A 169 3.15 -3.94 4.76
CA CYS A 169 3.03 -3.03 3.64
C CYS A 169 4.38 -2.39 3.32
N CYS A 170 4.94 -2.66 2.14
CA CYS A 170 6.22 -2.06 1.76
C CYS A 170 6.33 -1.75 0.26
N ILE A 171 7.13 -0.74 -0.06
CA ILE A 171 7.39 -0.35 -1.45
C ILE A 171 8.37 -1.35 -2.05
N ASN A 172 7.96 -1.96 -3.17
CA ASN A 172 8.82 -2.82 -3.97
C ASN A 172 9.88 -1.98 -4.72
N ASN A 173 11.03 -1.80 -4.08
CA ASN A 173 12.20 -1.14 -4.67
C ASN A 173 13.00 -2.01 -5.64
N ALA A 174 12.43 -3.12 -6.13
CA ALA A 174 12.95 -3.77 -7.33
C ALA A 174 12.67 -2.95 -8.60
N GLU A 175 11.71 -2.01 -8.55
CA GLU A 175 11.37 -1.09 -9.63
C GLU A 175 12.22 0.19 -9.50
N ILE A 176 12.72 0.71 -10.63
CA ILE A 176 13.83 1.68 -10.70
C ILE A 176 13.41 3.10 -10.25
N GLU A 177 12.11 3.41 -10.29
CA GLU A 177 11.57 4.71 -9.89
C GLU A 177 10.63 4.54 -8.70
N MET A 178 11.06 5.02 -7.52
CA MET A 178 10.22 5.07 -6.33
C MET A 178 9.62 6.47 -6.23
N VAL A 179 8.31 6.55 -6.39
CA VAL A 179 7.55 7.74 -6.04
C VAL A 179 6.98 7.51 -4.65
N ASP A 180 7.36 8.35 -3.69
CA ASP A 180 6.84 8.25 -2.34
C ASP A 180 5.46 8.94 -2.26
N PRO A 181 4.38 8.19 -1.98
CA PRO A 181 3.04 8.74 -1.88
C PRO A 181 2.87 9.75 -0.75
N VAL A 182 3.69 9.69 0.31
CA VAL A 182 3.66 10.61 1.45
C VAL A 182 4.23 11.98 1.08
N PHE A 183 5.14 12.04 0.09
CA PHE A 183 5.81 13.27 -0.33
C PHE A 183 5.29 13.84 -1.66
N LEU A 184 4.20 13.27 -2.20
CA LEU A 184 3.51 13.86 -3.34
C LEU A 184 2.59 15.00 -2.88
N PRO A 185 2.65 16.18 -3.53
CA PRO A 185 1.77 17.31 -3.23
C PRO A 185 0.30 17.09 -3.65
#